data_AF-A0A7L4CT80-F1
#
_entry.id   AF-A0A7L4CT80-F1
#
_cell.length_a   1.000
_cell.length_b   1.000
_cell.length_c   1.000
_cell.angle_alpha   90.00
_cell.angle_beta   90.00
_cell.angle_gamma   90.00
#
_symmetry.space_group_name_H-M   'P 1'
#
loop_
_entity.id
_entity.type
_entity.pdbx_description
1 polymer ?
#
loop_
_entity_poly.entity_id
_entity_poly.type
_entity_poly.pdbx_seq_one_letter_code
_entity_poly.pdbx_strand_id
1 'polypeptide(L)'
;QVLYSTAAAQCRLQQWQEARVTLDKAVVWRPEGRTAILDMALERVQDCLFLEPMQVPLGEFFRPRKKEVEQLDSKDFLGKPKVISSIIPNDEYIGFEPLRPQKQGFYEPSADALR
;
A
#
# COMPACT_ATOMS: atom_id res chain seq x y z
N GLN A 1 -19.20 -15.86 -6.09
CA GLN A 1 -18.43 -15.30 -7.23
C GLN A 1 -17.77 -16.42 -8.00
N VAL A 2 -16.83 -17.17 -7.41
CA VAL A 2 -16.18 -18.32 -8.09
C VAL A 2 -17.19 -19.38 -8.52
N LEU A 3 -18.00 -19.90 -7.59
CA LEU A 3 -19.01 -20.94 -7.89
C LEU A 3 -19.99 -20.53 -9.00
N TYR A 4 -20.41 -19.26 -9.03
CA TYR A 4 -21.25 -18.73 -10.09
C TYR A 4 -20.55 -18.76 -11.45
N SER A 5 -19.30 -18.28 -11.53
CA SER A 5 -18.51 -18.33 -12.77
C SER A 5 -18.21 -19.76 -13.21
N THR A 6 -18.04 -20.70 -12.27
CA THR A 6 -17.91 -22.13 -12.56
C THR A 6 -19.19 -22.68 -13.19
N ALA A 7 -20.36 -22.37 -12.63
CA ALA A 7 -21.65 -22.76 -13.21
C ALA A 7 -21.83 -22.17 -14.61
N ALA A 8 -21.43 -20.92 -14.84
CA ALA A 8 -21.45 -20.30 -16.16
C ALA A 8 -20.57 -21.04 -17.19
N ALA A 9 -19.38 -21.49 -16.77
CA ALA A 9 -18.52 -22.33 -17.61
C ALA A 9 -19.15 -23.70 -17.90
N GLN A 10 -19.77 -24.34 -16.91
CA GLN A 10 -20.49 -25.61 -17.07
C GLN A 10 -21.67 -25.50 -18.04
N CYS A 11 -22.41 -24.38 -18.01
CA CYS A 11 -23.48 -24.10 -18.98
C CYS A 11 -22.94 -24.11 -20.41
N ARG A 12 -21.79 -23.46 -20.66
CA ARG A 12 -21.15 -23.45 -21.99
C ARG A 12 -20.67 -24.83 -22.45
N LEU A 13 -20.42 -25.74 -21.51
CA LEU A 13 -20.09 -27.15 -21.77
C LEU A 13 -21.32 -28.06 -21.84
N GLN A 14 -22.55 -27.51 -21.81
CA GLN A 14 -23.81 -28.25 -21.78
C GLN A 14 -24.00 -29.17 -20.56
N GLN A 15 -23.25 -28.91 -19.48
CA GLN A 15 -23.32 -29.63 -18.21
C GLN A 15 -24.35 -28.96 -17.28
N TRP A 16 -25.62 -29.02 -17.67
CA TRP A 16 -26.71 -28.28 -17.01
C TRP A 16 -26.99 -28.76 -15.58
N GLN A 17 -26.91 -30.06 -15.36
CA GLN A 17 -27.16 -30.65 -14.03
C GLN A 17 -26.05 -30.26 -13.04
N GLU A 18 -24.80 -30.29 -13.50
CA GLU A 18 -23.63 -29.87 -12.72
C GLU A 18 -23.66 -28.37 -12.43
N ALA A 19 -24.08 -27.56 -13.41
CA ALA A 19 -24.28 -26.12 -13.24
C ALA A 19 -25.30 -25.82 -12.14
N ARG A 20 -26.44 -26.52 -12.14
CA ARG A 20 -27.48 -26.37 -11.11
C ARG A 20 -26.97 -26.73 -9.71
N VAL A 21 -26.32 -27.89 -9.55
CA VAL A 21 -25.74 -28.32 -8.26
C VAL A 21 -24.69 -27.32 -7.77
N THR A 22 -23.93 -26.73 -8.68
CA THR A 22 -22.91 -25.72 -8.34
C THR A 22 -23.54 -24.40 -7.89
N LEU A 23 -24.66 -23.99 -8.50
CA LEU A 23 -25.44 -22.82 -8.06
C LEU A 23 -26.12 -23.05 -6.71
N ASP A 24 -26.68 -24.23 -6.46
CA ASP A 24 -27.28 -24.58 -5.16
C ASP A 24 -26.24 -24.47 -4.03
N LYS A 25 -25.01 -24.95 -4.27
CA LYS A 25 -23.89 -24.72 -3.36
C LYS A 25 -23.63 -23.23 -3.16
N ALA A 26 -23.64 -22.43 -4.25
CA ALA A 26 -23.38 -21.00 -4.16
C ALA A 26 -24.39 -20.25 -3.27
N VAL A 27 -25.66 -20.68 -3.26
CA VAL A 27 -26.71 -20.11 -2.38
C VAL A 27 -26.39 -20.36 -0.91
N VAL A 28 -25.99 -21.58 -0.54
CA VAL A 28 -25.65 -21.93 0.85
C VAL A 28 -24.46 -21.14 1.38
N TRP A 29 -23.44 -20.91 0.54
CA TRP A 29 -22.21 -20.21 0.95
C TRP A 29 -22.36 -18.67 1.05
N ARG A 30 -23.48 -18.09 0.61
CA ARG A 30 -23.71 -16.63 0.59
C ARG A 30 -25.17 -16.27 0.92
N PRO A 31 -25.56 -16.21 2.20
CA PRO A 31 -26.88 -15.71 2.58
C PRO A 31 -27.03 -14.20 2.33
N GLU A 32 -25.96 -13.41 2.52
CA GLU A 32 -26.06 -11.95 2.47
C GLU A 32 -25.68 -11.34 1.11
N GLY A 33 -26.68 -10.76 0.43
CA GLY A 33 -26.50 -9.68 -0.55
C GLY A 33 -26.52 -10.04 -2.03
N ARG A 34 -26.67 -11.33 -2.41
CA ARG A 34 -26.74 -11.74 -3.83
C ARG A 34 -27.73 -12.86 -4.14
N THR A 35 -28.68 -13.13 -3.23
CA THR A 35 -29.70 -14.19 -3.40
C THR A 35 -30.49 -14.03 -4.70
N ALA A 36 -31.02 -12.83 -4.96
CA ALA A 36 -31.79 -12.57 -6.18
C ALA A 36 -31.03 -12.83 -7.49
N ILE A 37 -29.71 -12.60 -7.53
CA ILE A 37 -28.89 -12.90 -8.72
C ILE A 37 -28.72 -14.40 -8.89
N LEU A 38 -28.55 -15.14 -7.79
CA LEU A 38 -28.43 -16.60 -7.82
C LEU A 38 -29.76 -17.26 -8.17
N ASP A 39 -30.89 -16.73 -7.68
CA ASP A 39 -32.23 -17.22 -7.99
C ASP A 39 -32.53 -17.07 -9.49
N MET A 40 -32.29 -15.88 -10.06
CA MET A 40 -32.42 -15.67 -11.51
C MET A 40 -31.47 -16.57 -12.32
N ALA A 41 -30.28 -16.85 -11.80
CA ALA A 41 -29.33 -17.73 -12.47
C ALA A 41 -29.79 -19.19 -12.46
N LEU A 42 -30.41 -19.63 -11.37
CA LEU A 42 -31.03 -20.96 -11.27
C LEU A 42 -32.18 -21.12 -12.25
N GLU A 43 -33.02 -20.10 -12.42
CA GLU A 43 -34.08 -20.09 -13.44
C GLU A 43 -33.50 -20.18 -14.85
N ARG A 44 -32.49 -19.35 -15.17
CA ARG A 44 -31.80 -19.40 -16.48
C ARG A 44 -31.23 -20.79 -16.79
N VAL A 45 -30.59 -21.43 -15.80
CA VAL A 45 -30.04 -22.78 -15.98
C VAL A 45 -31.13 -23.83 -16.19
N GLN A 46 -32.28 -23.69 -15.53
CA GLN A 46 -33.44 -24.57 -15.75
C GLN A 46 -33.98 -24.44 -17.19
N ASP A 47 -33.96 -23.22 -17.73
CA ASP A 47 -34.36 -22.94 -19.11
C ASP A 47 -33.27 -23.25 -20.15
N CYS A 48 -32.16 -23.89 -19.74
CA CYS A 48 -30.99 -24.17 -20.58
C CYS A 48 -30.41 -22.91 -21.25
N LEU A 49 -30.45 -21.76 -20.55
CA LEU A 49 -29.90 -20.50 -20.99
C LEU A 49 -28.48 -20.28 -20.43
N PHE A 50 -27.60 -19.71 -21.25
CA PHE A 50 -26.23 -19.42 -20.83
C PHE A 50 -26.18 -18.31 -19.78
N LEU A 51 -25.22 -18.45 -18.87
CA LEU A 51 -24.84 -17.43 -17.90
C LEU A 51 -23.56 -16.75 -18.34
N GLU A 52 -23.43 -15.46 -18.02
CA GLU A 52 -22.19 -14.72 -18.22
C GLU A 52 -21.30 -14.83 -16.97
N PRO A 53 -20.05 -15.31 -17.09
CA PRO A 53 -19.13 -15.36 -15.95
C PRO A 53 -18.86 -13.99 -15.36
N MET A 54 -18.71 -13.90 -14.03
CA MET A 54 -18.31 -12.65 -13.38
C MET A 54 -16.88 -12.29 -13.74
N GLN A 55 -16.67 -11.04 -14.15
CA GLN A 55 -15.36 -10.49 -14.54
C GLN A 55 -14.92 -9.41 -13.55
N VAL A 56 -13.60 -9.28 -13.38
CA VAL A 56 -13.00 -8.16 -12.66
C VAL A 56 -13.02 -6.94 -13.59
N PRO A 57 -13.48 -5.76 -13.14
CA PRO A 57 -13.49 -4.56 -13.96
C PRO A 57 -12.10 -4.21 -14.50
N LEU A 58 -12.06 -3.65 -15.70
CA LEU A 58 -10.81 -3.15 -16.29
C LEU A 58 -10.24 -2.02 -15.42
N GLY A 59 -8.93 -2.05 -15.19
CA GLY A 59 -8.24 -1.03 -14.39
C GLY A 59 -8.17 -1.33 -12.89
N GLU A 60 -8.80 -2.42 -12.43
CA GLU A 60 -8.60 -2.95 -11.08
C GLU A 60 -7.26 -3.67 -11.00
N PHE A 61 -6.36 -3.11 -10.20
CA PHE A 61 -5.02 -3.65 -9.98
C PHE A 61 -4.75 -3.73 -8.50
N PHE A 62 -3.92 -4.70 -8.10
CA PHE A 62 -3.28 -4.64 -6.81
C PHE A 62 -2.32 -3.45 -6.78
N ARG A 63 -2.57 -2.50 -5.88
CA ARG A 63 -1.75 -1.30 -5.73
C ARG A 63 -1.04 -1.32 -4.37
N PRO A 64 0.18 -0.79 -4.27
CA PRO A 64 0.85 -0.57 -2.99
C PRO A 64 0.01 0.32 -2.06
N ARG A 65 0.31 0.27 -0.76
CA ARG A 65 -0.42 1.10 0.21
C ARG A 65 -0.12 2.57 -0.05
N LYS A 66 -1.13 3.44 0.05
CA LYS A 66 -0.99 4.88 -0.16
C LYS A 66 0.19 5.49 0.62
N LYS A 67 0.36 5.08 1.89
CA LYS A 67 1.44 5.53 2.77
C LYS A 67 2.84 5.18 2.26
N GLU A 68 2.99 4.02 1.62
CA GLU A 68 4.28 3.59 1.05
C GLU A 68 4.61 4.41 -0.20
N VAL A 69 3.61 4.74 -1.00
CA VAL A 69 3.76 5.59 -2.18
C VAL A 69 4.11 7.03 -1.79
N GLU A 70 3.44 7.60 -0.78
CA GLU A 70 3.70 8.96 -0.27
C GLU A 70 5.12 9.13 0.33
N GLN A 71 5.77 8.05 0.74
CA GLN A 71 7.15 8.10 1.27
C GLN A 71 8.22 8.14 0.18
N LEU A 72 7.85 7.91 -1.09
CA LEU A 72 8.78 7.99 -2.21
C LEU A 72 9.11 9.43 -2.61
N ASP A 73 8.28 10.40 -2.19
CA ASP A 73 8.51 11.81 -2.48
C ASP A 73 9.79 12.31 -1.79
N SER A 74 10.55 13.15 -2.50
CA SER A 74 11.79 13.73 -1.98
C SER A 74 11.50 14.51 -0.69
N LYS A 75 12.05 14.05 0.43
CA LYS A 75 11.90 14.70 1.72
C LYS A 75 13.22 15.31 2.15
N ASP A 76 13.16 16.54 2.63
CA ASP A 76 14.29 17.15 3.34
C ASP A 76 14.40 16.51 4.73
N PHE A 77 15.39 15.63 4.88
CA PHE A 77 15.70 14.96 6.15
C PHE A 77 16.64 15.78 7.04
N LEU A 78 17.37 16.74 6.46
CA LEU A 78 18.39 17.49 7.17
C LEU A 78 17.81 18.80 7.74
N GLY A 79 16.79 19.35 7.09
CA GLY A 79 16.21 20.65 7.43
C GLY A 79 17.17 21.79 7.10
N LYS A 80 16.84 22.99 7.60
CA LYS A 80 17.74 24.14 7.49
C LYS A 80 19.01 23.89 8.32
N PRO A 81 20.22 24.08 7.77
CA PRO A 81 21.45 23.89 8.52
C PRO A 81 21.47 24.84 9.72
N LYS A 82 21.70 24.30 10.91
CA LYS A 82 21.94 25.09 12.11
C LYS A 82 23.44 25.39 12.20
N VAL A 83 23.80 26.65 12.11
CA VAL A 83 25.17 27.11 12.34
C VAL A 83 25.40 27.15 13.85
N ILE A 84 26.42 26.45 14.32
CA ILE A 84 26.88 26.52 15.71
C ILE A 84 28.10 27.45 15.69
N SER A 85 28.00 28.61 16.34
CA SER A 85 29.14 29.48 16.57
C SER A 85 29.77 29.17 17.91
N SER A 86 31.10 29.30 18.01
CA SER A 86 31.77 29.24 19.30
C SER A 86 31.31 30.37 20.21
N ILE A 87 31.14 30.07 21.49
CA ILE A 87 30.95 31.08 22.55
C ILE A 87 32.28 31.66 23.03
N ILE A 88 33.41 31.10 22.59
CA ILE A 88 34.75 31.55 22.93
C ILE A 88 35.10 32.73 22.00
N PRO A 89 35.49 33.90 22.54
CA PRO A 89 35.88 35.04 21.73
C PRO A 89 37.17 34.72 20.94
N ASN A 90 37.18 35.09 19.66
CA ASN A 90 38.28 34.86 18.72
C ASN A 90 38.73 33.39 18.59
N ASP A 91 37.76 32.48 18.67
CA ASP A 91 38.02 31.05 18.42
C ASP A 91 38.36 30.83 16.93
N GLU A 92 39.57 30.34 16.67
CA GLU A 92 40.05 30.01 15.32
C GLU A 92 39.59 28.62 14.85
N TYR A 93 38.93 27.84 15.72
CA TYR A 93 38.49 26.50 15.38
C TYR A 93 37.19 26.51 14.54
N ILE A 94 37.31 26.12 13.27
CA ILE A 94 36.23 26.11 12.27
C ILE A 94 35.53 24.73 12.19
N GLY A 95 35.94 23.76 13.01
CA GLY A 95 35.44 22.39 12.98
C GLY A 95 34.24 22.13 13.90
N PHE A 96 33.75 20.88 13.91
CA PHE A 96 32.77 20.43 14.90
C PHE A 96 33.41 20.32 16.27
N GLU A 97 32.81 20.93 17.30
CA GLU A 97 33.31 20.94 18.67
C GLU A 97 33.72 19.54 19.20
N PRO A 98 32.94 18.46 18.97
CA PRO A 98 33.33 17.11 19.40
C PRO A 98 34.60 16.54 18.72
N LEU A 99 35.02 17.11 17.59
CA LEU A 99 36.22 16.70 16.85
C LEU A 99 37.44 17.55 17.22
N ARG A 100 37.30 18.53 18.12
CA ARG A 100 38.42 19.39 18.51
C ARG A 100 39.49 18.53 19.19
N PRO A 101 40.75 18.53 18.70
CA PRO A 101 41.82 17.79 19.37
C PRO A 101 41.96 18.25 20.82
N GLN A 102 41.91 17.32 21.78
CA GLN A 102 42.04 17.69 23.19
C GLN A 102 43.51 17.93 23.54
N LYS A 103 43.90 19.20 23.61
CA LYS A 103 45.17 19.68 24.16
C LYS A 103 44.92 20.89 25.05
N GLN A 104 45.89 21.24 25.90
CA GLN A 104 45.80 22.39 26.78
C GLN A 104 45.77 23.70 25.97
N GLY A 105 44.88 24.62 26.30
CA GLY A 105 44.72 25.94 25.65
C GLY A 105 43.62 26.07 24.60
N PHE A 106 42.94 24.99 24.19
CA PHE A 106 41.92 25.04 23.12
C PHE A 106 40.58 25.71 23.51
N TYR A 107 40.34 25.92 24.80
CA TYR A 107 39.15 26.60 25.31
C TYR A 107 39.47 28.00 25.87
N GLU A 108 40.71 28.45 25.69
CA GLU A 108 41.16 29.76 26.15
C GLU A 108 41.03 30.76 25.00
N PRO A 109 40.55 32.00 25.25
CA PRO A 109 40.58 33.08 24.27
C PRO A 109 41.99 33.27 23.72
N SER A 110 42.13 33.56 22.42
CA SER A 110 43.43 33.89 21.86
C SER A 110 44.03 35.10 22.58
N ALA A 111 45.36 35.12 22.76
CA ALA A 111 46.03 36.22 23.47
C ALA A 111 45.82 37.59 22.78
N ASP A 112 45.48 37.59 21.49
CA ASP A 112 45.13 38.77 20.71
C ASP A 112 43.69 39.27 20.97
N ALA A 113 42.87 38.53 21.73
CA ALA A 113 41.50 38.92 22.10
C ALA A 113 41.40 39.96 23.23
N LEU A 114 42.52 40.28 23.89
CA LEU A 114 42.58 41.21 25.03
C LEU A 114 43.17 42.59 24.69
N ARG A 115 43.36 42.90 23.40
CA ARG A 115 43.67 44.25 22.91
C ARG A 115 42.46 44.90 22.27
#